data_AF-A0A3D5UBM5-F1
#
_entry.id   AF-A0A3D5UBM5-F1
#
_cell.length_a   1.000
_cell.length_b   1.000
_cell.length_c   1.000
_cell.angle_alpha   90.00
_cell.angle_beta   90.00
_cell.angle_gamma   90.00
#
_symmetry.space_group_name_H-M   'P 1'
#
loop_
_entity.id
_entity.type
_entity.pdbx_description
1 polymer ?
#
loop_
_entity_poly.entity_id
_entity_poly.type
_entity_poly.pdbx_seq_one_letter_code
_entity_poly.pdbx_strand_id
1 'polypeptide(L)' 'MILDEPLANLDEKNAKAIESQLLSIKDRTLVIISHQFSLGNVDKLDEVIEFE' A
#
# COMPACT_ATOMS: atom_id res chain seq x y z
N MET A 1 5.59 10.68 2.53
CA MET A 1 5.52 10.41 1.09
C MET A 1 4.07 10.11 0.74
N ILE A 2 3.57 10.61 -0.37
CA ILE A 2 2.21 10.34 -0.85
C ILE A 2 2.36 9.61 -2.18
N LEU A 3 1.78 8.43 -2.28
CA LEU A 3 1.82 7.59 -3.47
C LEU A 3 0.40 7.48 -4.03
N ASP A 4 0.22 7.94 -5.26
CA ASP A 4 -1.05 7.90 -5.97
C ASP A 4 -1.04 6.70 -6.94
N GLU A 5 -1.92 5.73 -6.68
CA GLU A 5 -2.04 4.47 -7.42
C GLU A 5 -0.71 3.72 -7.66
N PRO A 6 0.15 3.50 -6.64
CA PRO A 6 1.48 2.92 -6.84
C PRO A 6 1.48 1.46 -7.29
N LEU A 7 0.34 0.79 -7.18
CA LEU A 7 0.17 -0.63 -7.53
C LEU A 7 -0.52 -0.83 -8.88
N ALA A 8 -0.98 0.26 -9.52
CA ALA A 8 -1.63 0.18 -10.81
C ALA A 8 -0.72 -0.39 -11.90
N ASN A 9 -1.31 -1.15 -12.82
CA ASN A 9 -0.62 -1.82 -13.94
C ASN A 9 0.45 -2.86 -13.55
N LEU A 10 0.50 -3.28 -12.28
CA LEU A 10 1.37 -4.38 -11.84
C LEU A 10 0.62 -5.71 -11.85
N ASP A 11 1.35 -6.79 -12.11
CA ASP A 11 0.84 -8.13 -11.82
C ASP A 11 0.79 -8.39 -10.29
N GLU A 12 0.01 -9.39 -9.89
CA GLU A 12 -0.22 -9.72 -8.48
C GLU A 12 1.08 -10.01 -7.71
N LYS A 13 2.08 -10.62 -8.36
CA LYS A 13 3.36 -10.96 -7.73
C LYS A 13 4.16 -9.69 -7.43
N ASN A 14 4.25 -8.79 -8.40
CA ASN A 14 4.97 -7.53 -8.27
C ASN A 14 4.26 -6.58 -7.31
N ALA A 15 2.93 -6.52 -7.33
CA ALA A 15 2.14 -5.73 -6.38
C ALA A 15 2.43 -6.14 -4.93
N LYS A 16 2.38 -7.45 -4.62
CA LYS A 16 2.70 -7.97 -3.27
C LYS A 16 4.13 -7.66 -2.82
N ALA A 17 5.09 -7.72 -3.75
CA ALA A 17 6.47 -7.39 -3.45
C ALA A 17 6.63 -5.91 -3.07
N ILE A 18 5.99 -5.00 -3.82
CA ILE A 18 6.00 -3.57 -3.53
C ILE A 18 5.26 -3.28 -2.23
N GLU A 19 4.07 -3.86 -1.99
CA GLU A 19 3.35 -3.69 -0.71
C GLU A 19 4.24 -4.04 0.49
N SER A 20 4.96 -5.17 0.42
CA SER A 20 5.88 -5.59 1.48
C SER A 20 7.01 -4.56 1.70
N GLN A 21 7.55 -3.99 0.61
CA GLN A 21 8.56 -2.94 0.71
C GLN A 21 7.99 -1.65 1.31
N LEU A 22 6.81 -1.22 0.88
CA LEU A 22 6.13 -0.04 1.43
C LEU A 22 5.88 -0.18 2.94
N LEU A 23 5.44 -1.36 3.38
CA LEU A 23 5.21 -1.66 4.81
C LEU A 23 6.51 -1.72 5.64
N SER A 24 7.65 -1.99 5.00
CA SER A 24 8.95 -2.04 5.68
C SER A 24 9.53 -0.64 5.97
N ILE A 25 9.01 0.40 5.32
CA ILE A 25 9.41 1.78 5.55
C ILE A 25 8.78 2.25 6.88
N LYS A 26 9.62 2.49 7.89
CA LYS A 26 9.20 2.93 9.23
C LYS A 26 9.83 4.26 9.68
N ASP A 27 10.69 4.86 8.86
CA ASP A 27 11.42 6.10 9.19
C ASP A 27 10.67 7.38 8.79
N ARG A 28 9.50 7.25 8.16
CA ARG A 28 8.69 8.35 7.63
C ARG A 28 7.22 7.95 7.51
N THR A 29 6.34 8.94 7.47
CA THR A 29 4.92 8.73 7.14
C THR A 29 4.74 8.44 5.65
N LEU A 30 3.99 7.38 5.35
CA LEU A 30 3.61 6.98 4.01
C LEU A 30 2.07 7.01 3.90
N VAL A 31 1.57 7.71 2.89
CA VAL A 31 0.15 7.71 2.51
C VAL A 31 0.03 7.02 1.17
N ILE A 32 -0.77 5.97 1.10
CA ILE A 32 -0.99 5.16 -0.10
C ILE A 32 -2.43 5.37 -0.54
N ILE A 33 -2.62 5.85 -1.75
CA ILE A 33 -3.92 5.94 -2.41
C ILE A 33 -3.94 4.80 -3.42
N SER A 34 -4.80 3.81 -3.24
CA SER A 34 -4.89 2.65 -4.12
C SER A 34 -6.27 2.03 -4.05
N HIS A 35 -6.81 1.62 -5.19
CA HIS A 35 -7.99 0.75 -5.24
C HIS A 35 -7.68 -0.73 -4.94
N GLN A 36 -6.41 -1.11 -5.04
CA GLN A 36 -5.96 -2.49 -4.93
C GLN A 36 -4.93 -2.59 -3.82
N PHE A 37 -5.31 -3.15 -2.67
CA PHE A 37 -4.39 -3.44 -1.57
C PHE A 37 -4.76 -4.79 -0.94
N SER A 38 -3.76 -5.62 -0.66
CA SER A 38 -4.01 -6.95 -0.12
C SER A 38 -4.64 -6.89 1.28
N LEU A 39 -5.82 -7.50 1.46
CA LEU A 39 -6.52 -7.58 2.76
C LEU A 39 -5.61 -8.04 3.91
N GLY A 40 -4.75 -9.04 3.68
CA GLY A 40 -3.81 -9.54 4.71
C GLY A 40 -2.67 -8.59 5.09
N ASN A 41 -2.56 -7.44 4.42
CA ASN A 41 -1.60 -6.38 4.72
C ASN A 41 -2.27 -5.13 5.31
N VAL A 42 -3.61 -5.04 5.26
CA VAL A 42 -4.37 -3.90 5.81
C VAL A 42 -4.15 -3.78 7.31
N ASP A 43 -4.13 -4.91 8.03
CA ASP A 43 -3.87 -4.95 9.49
C ASP A 43 -2.47 -4.45 9.90
N LYS A 44 -1.57 -4.22 8.94
CA LYS A 44 -0.20 -3.73 9.18
C LYS A 44 -0.07 -2.22 8.97
N LEU A 45 -1.14 -1.57 8.51
CA LEU A 45 -1.22 -0.12 8.36
C LEU A 45 -1.59 0.51 9.70
N ASP A 46 -1.04 1.69 9.97
CA ASP A 46 -1.36 2.42 11.19
C ASP A 46 -2.79 2.98 11.16
N GLU A 47 -3.30 3.32 9.97
CA GLU A 47 -4.65 3.83 9.74
C GLU A 47 -5.10 3.49 8.30
N VAL A 48 -6.41 3.29 8.13
CA VAL A 48 -7.07 3.02 6.84
C VAL A 48 -8.25 3.98 6.70
N ILE A 49 -8.28 4.73 5.60
CA ILE A 49 -9.35 5.67 5.28
C ILE A 49 -10.03 5.17 3.99
N GLU A 50 -11.30 4.80 4.11
CA GLU A 50 -12.12 4.38 2.98
C GLU A 50 -12.88 5.58 2.42
N PHE A 51 -12.81 5.76 1.10
CA PHE A 51 -13.59 6.76 0.37
C PHE A 51 -14.66 6.04 -0.45
N GLU A 52 -15.93 6.45 -0.31
CA GLU A 52 -17.09 5.92 -1.07
C GLU A 52 -17.10 6.37 -2.54
#